data_AF-A0A1V5CIT4-F1
#
_entry.id   AF-A0A1V5CIT4-F1
#
_cell.length_a   1.000
_cell.length_b   1.000
_cell.length_c   1.000
_cell.angle_alpha   90.00
_cell.angle_beta   90.00
_cell.angle_gamma   90.00
#
_symmetry.space_group_name_H-M   'P 1'
#
loop_
_entity.id
_entity.type
_entity.pdbx_description
1 polymer ?
#
loop_
_entity_poly.entity_id
_entity_poly.type
_entity_poly.pdbx_seq_one_letter_code
_entity_poly.pdbx_strand_id
1 'polypeptide(L)'
;MRTLTTFAALLCLLALCTGTVFAHSTKGRVKAPLTKSTITINDVAYFVESYVLRHFYADAGGDNNHRFYVRDFVSLKQEGNHAQIDFVVLDKKENRSFPGSMTIRRNAGGTWEHVPKPGAPPVEVFTFVKKGAMTPGQQRVGIFVCVCILFSVVFVKLRSRRKRQAAPPDRTATDGTGKPHDTDGSERA
;
A
#
# COMPACT_ATOMS: atom_id res chain seq x y z
N MET A 1 8.58 27.18 -14.83
CA MET A 1 9.03 25.77 -14.94
C MET A 1 9.55 25.17 -13.63
N ARG A 2 10.17 25.91 -12.70
CA ARG A 2 10.68 25.37 -11.41
C ARG A 2 9.63 24.80 -10.44
N THR A 3 8.34 25.10 -10.63
CA THR A 3 7.25 24.61 -9.77
C THR A 3 6.68 23.26 -10.20
N LEU A 4 6.96 22.81 -11.43
CA LEU A 4 6.47 21.51 -11.93
C LEU A 4 7.37 20.37 -11.44
N THR A 5 8.68 20.62 -11.35
CA THR A 5 9.68 19.64 -10.89
C THR A 5 9.57 19.32 -9.40
N THR A 6 9.24 20.31 -8.55
CA THR A 6 9.05 20.07 -7.11
C THR A 6 7.79 19.25 -6.79
N PHE A 7 6.72 19.41 -7.57
CA PHE A 7 5.50 18.60 -7.44
C PHE A 7 5.75 17.13 -7.82
N ALA A 8 6.49 16.89 -8.91
CA ALA A 8 6.84 15.54 -9.35
C ALA A 8 7.74 14.82 -8.33
N ALA A 9 8.73 15.52 -7.75
CA ALA A 9 9.61 14.94 -6.74
C ALA A 9 8.87 14.56 -5.44
N LEU A 10 7.92 15.39 -4.99
CA LEU A 10 7.10 15.10 -3.81
C LEU A 10 6.17 13.90 -4.04
N LEU A 11 5.62 13.76 -5.25
CA LEU A 11 4.78 12.62 -5.64
C LEU A 11 5.58 11.30 -5.64
N CYS A 12 6.83 11.32 -6.12
CA CYS A 12 7.73 10.17 -6.07
C CYS A 12 8.12 9.78 -4.64
N LEU A 13 8.32 10.75 -3.74
CA LEU A 13 8.65 10.45 -2.34
C LEU A 13 7.47 9.80 -1.60
N LEU A 14 6.23 10.20 -1.91
CA LEU A 14 5.01 9.60 -1.37
C LEU A 14 4.77 8.17 -1.87
N ALA A 15 5.22 7.84 -3.09
CA ALA A 15 5.15 6.48 -3.63
C ALA A 15 6.12 5.50 -2.96
N LEU A 16 7.21 5.99 -2.35
CA LEU A 16 8.22 5.16 -1.67
C LEU A 16 7.86 4.79 -0.22
N CYS A 17 6.76 5.32 0.33
CA CYS A 17 6.34 5.04 1.71
C CYS A 17 5.38 3.85 1.85
N THR A 18 5.17 3.03 0.82
CA THR A 18 4.41 1.78 0.95
C THR A 18 5.28 0.71 1.61
N GLY A 19 5.25 0.69 2.95
CA GLY A 19 6.02 -0.26 3.75
C GLY A 19 5.76 -1.72 3.37
N THR A 20 6.84 -2.48 3.25
CA THR A 20 6.83 -3.93 3.07
C THR A 20 6.28 -4.59 4.34
N VAL A 21 5.11 -5.24 4.23
CA VAL A 21 4.50 -5.95 5.36
C VAL A 21 5.17 -7.32 5.48
N PHE A 22 6.02 -7.49 6.50
CA PHE A 22 6.64 -8.77 6.83
C PHE A 22 5.59 -9.81 7.26
N ALA A 23 5.57 -10.96 6.59
CA ALA A 23 4.47 -11.91 6.60
C ALA A 23 4.34 -12.79 7.87
N HIS A 24 5.32 -12.89 8.76
CA HIS A 24 5.37 -14.05 9.69
C HIS A 24 5.03 -13.82 11.19
N SER A 25 4.66 -12.62 11.65
CA SER A 25 4.29 -12.42 13.07
C SER A 25 2.78 -12.31 13.28
N THR A 26 2.21 -13.17 14.13
CA THR A 26 0.80 -13.11 14.55
C THR A 26 0.52 -12.08 15.66
N LYS A 27 1.56 -11.51 16.27
CA LYS A 27 1.43 -10.54 17.37
C LYS A 27 0.74 -9.26 16.86
N GLY A 28 -0.42 -8.94 17.42
CA GLY A 28 -1.23 -7.78 17.00
C GLY A 28 -2.00 -8.00 15.70
N ARG A 29 -2.21 -9.24 15.27
CA ARG A 29 -3.10 -9.60 14.16
C ARG A 29 -4.38 -10.27 14.67
N VAL A 30 -5.47 -10.12 13.94
CA VAL A 30 -6.76 -10.78 14.19
C VAL A 30 -7.06 -11.74 13.05
N LYS A 31 -7.65 -12.89 13.40
CA LYS A 31 -8.17 -13.85 12.43
C LYS A 31 -9.35 -13.19 11.72
N ALA A 32 -9.33 -13.20 10.39
CA ALA A 32 -10.42 -12.67 9.57
C ALA A 32 -10.72 -13.62 8.40
N PRO A 33 -11.99 -13.71 7.96
CA PRO A 33 -12.35 -14.43 6.73
C PRO A 33 -11.58 -13.89 5.53
N LEU A 34 -11.11 -14.78 4.64
CA LEU A 34 -10.47 -14.35 3.40
C LEU A 34 -11.53 -13.96 2.38
N THR A 35 -11.72 -12.64 2.16
CA THR A 35 -12.75 -12.08 1.27
C THR A 35 -12.22 -11.61 -0.09
N LYS A 36 -10.90 -11.50 -0.23
CA LYS A 36 -10.21 -11.00 -1.42
C LYS A 36 -10.54 -11.86 -2.65
N SER A 37 -10.88 -11.25 -3.78
CA SER A 37 -11.26 -11.97 -5.01
C SER A 37 -10.08 -12.65 -5.68
N THR A 38 -8.92 -12.01 -5.74
CA THR A 38 -7.67 -12.57 -6.27
C THR A 38 -6.73 -12.86 -5.11
N ILE A 39 -6.42 -14.13 -4.90
CA ILE A 39 -5.61 -14.57 -3.76
C ILE A 39 -4.16 -14.85 -4.19
N THR A 40 -3.26 -14.70 -3.23
CA THR A 40 -1.84 -15.03 -3.36
C THR A 40 -1.45 -16.08 -2.33
N ILE A 41 -0.28 -16.70 -2.49
CA ILE A 41 0.24 -17.68 -1.52
C ILE A 41 0.24 -17.10 -0.10
N ASN A 42 0.64 -15.84 0.06
CA ASN A 42 0.66 -15.16 1.37
C ASN A 42 -0.72 -15.04 2.03
N ASP A 43 -1.77 -14.92 1.23
CA ASP A 43 -3.14 -14.78 1.73
C ASP A 43 -3.63 -16.10 2.35
N VAL A 44 -3.22 -17.24 1.78
CA VAL A 44 -3.67 -18.59 2.16
C VAL A 44 -2.68 -19.36 3.04
N ALA A 45 -1.40 -18.96 3.09
CA ALA A 45 -0.34 -19.71 3.73
C ALA A 45 -0.66 -20.07 5.19
N TYR A 46 -1.11 -19.08 5.97
CA TYR A 46 -1.49 -19.29 7.37
C TYR A 46 -2.60 -20.33 7.55
N PHE A 47 -3.60 -20.33 6.67
CA PHE A 47 -4.67 -21.32 6.71
C PHE A 47 -4.13 -22.72 6.40
N VAL A 48 -3.40 -22.86 5.29
CA VAL A 48 -2.86 -24.16 4.85
C VAL A 48 -1.92 -24.74 5.89
N GLU A 49 -0.97 -23.95 6.41
CA GLU A 49 -0.06 -24.36 7.48
C GLU A 49 -0.81 -24.84 8.73
N SER A 50 -1.77 -24.04 9.20
CA SER A 50 -2.57 -24.38 10.39
C SER A 50 -3.41 -25.64 10.17
N TYR A 51 -3.92 -25.82 8.96
CA TYR A 51 -4.81 -26.92 8.62
C TYR A 51 -4.02 -28.23 8.41
N VAL A 52 -2.87 -28.18 7.74
CA VAL A 52 -1.94 -29.31 7.61
C VAL A 52 -1.46 -29.79 8.98
N LEU A 53 -1.12 -28.84 9.86
CA LEU A 53 -0.63 -29.14 11.20
C LEU A 53 -1.65 -29.88 12.08
N ARG A 54 -2.96 -29.62 11.89
CA ARG A 54 -4.01 -30.05 12.83
C ARG A 54 -4.99 -31.07 12.29
N HIS A 55 -5.30 -31.01 11.00
CA HIS A 55 -6.50 -31.67 10.47
C HIS A 55 -6.23 -32.50 9.21
N PHE A 56 -5.32 -32.06 8.33
CA PHE A 56 -5.18 -32.65 7.00
C PHE A 56 -4.77 -34.13 7.03
N TYR A 57 -3.94 -34.54 8.00
CA TYR A 57 -3.48 -35.92 8.17
C TYR A 57 -4.00 -36.57 9.46
N ALA A 58 -5.13 -36.10 9.98
CA ALA A 58 -5.70 -36.65 11.22
C ALA A 58 -5.97 -38.16 11.12
N ASP A 59 -6.32 -38.64 9.92
CA ASP A 59 -6.62 -40.05 9.64
C ASP A 59 -5.37 -40.92 9.40
N ALA A 60 -4.16 -40.34 9.37
CA ALA A 60 -2.92 -41.05 9.03
C ALA A 60 -2.39 -41.99 10.15
N GLY A 61 -3.08 -42.09 11.28
CA GLY A 61 -2.75 -42.98 12.40
C GLY A 61 -1.58 -42.48 13.28
N GLY A 62 -1.78 -42.53 14.60
CA GLY A 62 -0.78 -42.15 15.61
C GLY A 62 -0.97 -40.75 16.20
N ASP A 63 -0.08 -40.38 17.13
CA ASP A 63 -0.05 -39.03 17.70
C ASP A 63 0.43 -38.04 16.63
N ASN A 64 -0.55 -37.43 15.95
CA ASN A 64 -0.32 -36.51 14.84
C ASN A 64 0.03 -35.09 15.30
N ASN A 65 0.15 -34.88 16.62
CA ASN A 65 0.34 -33.57 17.20
C ASN A 65 1.71 -33.01 16.75
N HIS A 66 1.67 -32.08 15.80
CA HIS A 66 2.84 -31.44 15.21
C HIS A 66 3.78 -32.37 14.42
N ARG A 67 3.24 -33.42 13.78
CA ARG A 67 4.04 -34.30 12.90
C ARG A 67 4.27 -33.71 11.50
N PHE A 68 3.23 -33.11 10.93
CA PHE A 68 3.23 -32.65 9.55
C PHE A 68 3.32 -31.13 9.47
N TYR A 69 4.19 -30.63 8.61
CA TYR A 69 4.41 -29.20 8.38
C TYR A 69 4.42 -28.89 6.89
N VAL A 70 3.92 -27.73 6.50
CA VAL A 70 4.19 -27.19 5.17
C VAL A 70 5.64 -26.71 5.15
N ARG A 71 6.44 -27.29 4.26
CA ARG A 71 7.84 -26.92 4.04
C ARG A 71 7.96 -25.78 3.03
N ASP A 72 7.33 -25.96 1.88
CA ASP A 72 7.38 -25.02 0.75
C ASP A 72 6.01 -24.91 0.07
N PHE A 73 5.67 -23.72 -0.42
CA PHE A 73 4.56 -23.54 -1.36
C PHE A 73 5.10 -23.61 -2.79
N VAL A 74 4.53 -24.49 -3.60
CA VAL A 74 4.99 -24.75 -4.98
C VAL A 74 4.23 -23.86 -5.95
N SER A 75 2.90 -23.86 -5.88
CA SER A 75 2.08 -23.12 -6.82
C SER A 75 0.72 -22.73 -6.23
N LEU A 76 0.16 -21.65 -6.76
CA LEU A 76 -1.24 -21.29 -6.60
C LEU A 76 -1.82 -21.03 -7.98
N LYS A 77 -2.80 -21.83 -8.38
CA LYS A 77 -3.53 -21.67 -9.64
C LYS A 77 -4.97 -21.30 -9.30
N GLN A 78 -5.39 -20.11 -9.72
CA GLN A 78 -6.75 -19.63 -9.51
C GLN A 78 -7.49 -19.56 -10.85
N GLU A 79 -8.66 -20.20 -10.90
CA GLU A 79 -9.55 -20.24 -12.05
C GLU A 79 -10.96 -19.80 -11.61
N GLY A 80 -11.25 -18.52 -11.79
CA GLY A 80 -12.51 -17.91 -11.34
C GLY A 80 -12.69 -18.03 -9.82
N ASN A 81 -13.71 -18.80 -9.42
CA ASN A 81 -14.06 -19.06 -8.02
C ASN A 81 -13.42 -20.33 -7.45
N HIS A 82 -12.46 -20.93 -8.14
CA HIS A 82 -11.70 -22.08 -7.64
C HIS A 82 -10.22 -21.73 -7.58
N ALA A 83 -9.52 -22.29 -6.58
CA ALA A 83 -8.07 -22.24 -6.55
C ALA A 83 -7.50 -23.56 -6.04
N GLN A 84 -6.42 -24.00 -6.70
CA GLN A 84 -5.61 -25.13 -6.27
C GLN A 84 -4.27 -24.61 -5.74
N ILE A 85 -3.89 -25.08 -4.56
CA ILE A 85 -2.67 -24.70 -3.86
C ILE A 85 -1.83 -25.96 -3.73
N ASP A 86 -0.68 -25.99 -4.38
CA ASP A 86 0.27 -27.09 -4.30
C ASP A 86 1.41 -26.72 -3.37
N PHE A 87 1.81 -27.65 -2.50
CA PHE A 87 2.82 -27.43 -1.48
C PHE A 87 3.60 -28.72 -1.19
N VAL A 88 4.71 -28.61 -0.48
CA VAL A 88 5.49 -29.75 0.01
C VAL A 88 5.25 -29.89 1.51
N VAL A 89 4.90 -31.09 1.93
CA VAL A 89 4.73 -31.44 3.35
C VAL A 89 6.00 -32.14 3.84
N LEU A 90 6.49 -31.72 5.01
CA LEU A 90 7.50 -32.44 5.77
C LEU A 90 6.81 -33.30 6.84
N ASP A 91 7.03 -34.60 6.79
CA ASP A 91 6.79 -35.51 7.90
C ASP A 91 8.02 -35.51 8.81
N LYS A 92 7.91 -34.85 9.97
CA LYS A 92 9.02 -34.72 10.91
C LYS A 92 9.42 -36.07 11.53
N LYS A 93 8.48 -37.01 11.67
CA LYS A 93 8.74 -38.31 12.29
C LYS A 93 9.56 -39.21 11.37
N GLU A 94 9.19 -39.24 10.09
CA GLU A 94 9.87 -40.07 9.09
C GLU A 94 10.99 -39.32 8.35
N ASN A 95 11.17 -38.02 8.65
CA ASN A 95 12.11 -37.11 7.99
C ASN A 95 12.04 -37.16 6.45
N ARG A 96 10.81 -37.29 5.92
CA ARG A 96 10.54 -37.36 4.49
C ARG A 96 9.67 -36.20 4.06
N SER A 97 9.86 -35.76 2.83
CA SER A 97 9.02 -34.73 2.21
C SER A 97 8.22 -35.33 1.06
N PHE A 98 6.98 -34.88 0.91
CA PHE A 98 6.08 -35.36 -0.14
C PHE A 98 5.15 -34.23 -0.61
N PRO A 99 4.64 -34.30 -1.84
CA PRO A 99 3.73 -33.29 -2.36
C PRO A 99 2.36 -33.36 -1.68
N GLY A 100 1.79 -32.20 -1.40
CA GLY A 100 0.42 -31.99 -0.94
C GLY A 100 -0.30 -31.00 -1.85
N SER A 101 -1.62 -31.10 -1.91
CA SER A 101 -2.45 -30.16 -2.64
C SER A 101 -3.74 -29.88 -1.89
N MET A 102 -4.24 -28.66 -2.00
CA MET A 102 -5.49 -28.22 -1.38
C MET A 102 -6.29 -27.40 -2.38
N THR A 103 -7.55 -27.79 -2.56
CA THR A 103 -8.51 -27.02 -3.34
C THR A 103 -9.39 -26.19 -2.41
N ILE A 104 -9.59 -24.94 -2.79
CA ILE A 104 -10.52 -24.02 -2.15
C ILE A 104 -11.45 -23.43 -3.20
N ARG A 105 -12.65 -23.04 -2.78
CA ARG A 105 -13.64 -22.39 -3.63
C ARG A 105 -14.17 -21.12 -2.97
N ARG A 106 -14.61 -20.17 -3.78
CA ARG A 106 -15.23 -18.94 -3.32
C ARG A 106 -16.75 -19.10 -3.30
N ASN A 107 -17.36 -18.88 -2.16
CA ASN A 107 -18.81 -19.00 -2.00
C ASN A 107 -19.54 -17.71 -2.44
N ALA A 108 -20.87 -17.76 -2.45
CA ALA A 108 -21.72 -16.62 -2.83
C ALA A 108 -21.57 -15.42 -1.86
N GLY A 109 -21.17 -15.67 -0.61
CA GLY A 109 -20.84 -14.63 0.37
C GLY A 109 -19.50 -13.93 0.11
N GLY A 110 -18.75 -14.39 -0.90
CA GLY A 110 -17.47 -13.81 -1.28
C GLY A 110 -16.30 -14.23 -0.40
N THR A 111 -16.48 -15.19 0.52
CA THR A 111 -15.40 -15.81 1.28
C THR A 111 -14.89 -17.07 0.61
N TRP A 112 -13.63 -17.40 0.86
CA TRP A 112 -13.03 -18.66 0.42
C TRP A 112 -13.29 -19.76 1.45
N GLU A 113 -13.52 -20.98 0.96
CA GLU A 113 -13.78 -22.15 1.79
C GLU A 113 -13.07 -23.39 1.22
N HIS A 114 -12.65 -24.27 2.12
CA HIS A 114 -12.06 -25.56 1.83
C HIS A 114 -13.06 -26.66 2.20
N VAL A 115 -13.24 -27.67 1.33
CA VAL A 115 -14.05 -28.86 1.65
C VAL A 115 -13.09 -30.00 2.00
N PRO A 116 -12.98 -30.41 3.28
CA PRO A 116 -11.98 -31.39 3.73
C PRO A 116 -12.08 -32.75 3.04
N LYS A 117 -13.31 -33.21 2.88
CA LYS A 117 -13.67 -34.50 2.28
C LYS A 117 -15.07 -34.40 1.69
N PRO A 118 -15.39 -35.20 0.66
CA PRO A 118 -16.76 -35.27 0.16
C PRO A 118 -17.76 -35.52 1.30
N GLY A 119 -18.78 -34.66 1.40
CA GLY A 119 -19.81 -34.74 2.44
C GLY A 119 -19.47 -34.08 3.78
N ALA A 120 -18.25 -33.58 4.00
CA ALA A 120 -17.94 -32.75 5.17
C ALA A 120 -18.41 -31.31 4.97
N PRO A 121 -18.77 -30.59 6.05
CA PRO A 121 -19.09 -29.17 5.96
C PRO A 121 -17.86 -28.39 5.48
N PRO A 122 -18.07 -27.34 4.64
CA PRO A 122 -17.00 -26.46 4.22
C PRO A 122 -16.41 -25.72 5.42
N VAL A 123 -15.10 -25.53 5.40
CA VAL A 123 -14.33 -24.80 6.41
C VAL A 123 -13.90 -23.47 5.80
N GLU A 124 -14.24 -22.37 6.47
CA GLU A 124 -13.86 -21.04 6.00
C GLU A 124 -12.34 -20.83 6.04
N VAL A 125 -11.79 -20.39 4.91
CA VAL A 125 -10.39 -20.00 4.76
C VAL A 125 -10.20 -18.63 5.40
N PHE A 126 -9.21 -18.51 6.26
CA PHE A 126 -8.94 -17.29 7.01
C PHE A 126 -7.51 -16.80 6.79
N THR A 127 -7.31 -15.52 7.06
CA THR A 127 -5.99 -14.90 7.11
C THR A 127 -5.84 -14.06 8.38
N PHE A 128 -4.64 -13.56 8.64
CA PHE A 128 -4.35 -12.71 9.79
C PHE A 128 -4.09 -11.28 9.33
N VAL A 129 -4.96 -10.36 9.71
CA VAL A 129 -4.83 -8.93 9.39
C VAL A 129 -4.38 -8.13 10.62
N LYS A 130 -3.58 -7.07 10.43
CA LYS A 130 -3.12 -6.21 11.53
C LYS A 130 -4.33 -5.56 12.22
N LYS A 131 -4.37 -5.58 13.56
CA LYS A 131 -5.50 -5.09 14.40
C LYS A 131 -5.91 -3.62 14.15
N GLY A 132 -5.11 -2.82 13.43
CA GLY A 132 -5.42 -1.45 13.04
C GLY A 132 -5.77 -1.24 11.55
N ALA A 133 -5.56 -2.23 10.68
CA ALA A 133 -5.81 -2.10 9.23
C ALA A 133 -7.32 -2.07 8.89
N MET A 134 -8.19 -2.47 9.83
CA MET A 134 -9.65 -2.38 9.72
C MET A 134 -10.22 -1.02 10.14
N THR A 135 -9.38 0.00 10.43
CA THR A 135 -9.91 1.34 10.68
C THR A 135 -9.85 2.20 9.41
N PRO A 136 -10.97 2.82 8.98
CA PRO A 136 -11.00 3.84 7.93
C PRO A 136 -10.06 5.04 8.21
N GLY A 137 -9.45 5.11 9.40
CA GLY A 137 -8.56 6.17 9.83
C GLY A 137 -7.27 6.28 9.02
N GLN A 138 -6.67 5.19 8.55
CA GLN A 138 -5.39 5.29 7.82
C GLN A 138 -5.51 5.96 6.44
N GLN A 139 -6.62 5.73 5.72
CA GLN A 139 -6.90 6.47 4.49
C GLN A 139 -7.20 7.95 4.78
N ARG A 140 -7.90 8.25 5.88
CA ARG A 140 -8.20 9.63 6.30
C ARG A 140 -6.94 10.42 6.67
N VAL A 141 -5.94 9.79 7.30
CA VAL A 141 -4.65 10.45 7.60
C VAL A 141 -3.90 10.81 6.32
N GLY A 142 -3.85 9.90 5.34
CA GLY A 142 -3.23 10.19 4.03
C GLY A 142 -3.92 11.36 3.31
N ILE A 143 -5.25 11.36 3.26
CA ILE A 143 -6.05 12.44 2.66
C ILE A 143 -5.85 13.76 3.42
N PHE A 144 -5.85 13.73 4.75
CA PHE A 144 -5.66 14.92 5.58
C PHE A 144 -4.29 15.56 5.36
N VAL A 145 -3.21 14.76 5.29
CA VAL A 145 -1.87 15.26 4.99
C VAL A 145 -1.82 15.90 3.59
N CYS A 146 -2.41 15.27 2.58
CA CYS A 146 -2.50 15.85 1.23
C CYS A 146 -3.27 17.18 1.21
N VAL A 147 -4.38 17.28 1.94
CA VAL A 147 -5.18 18.51 2.06
C VAL A 147 -4.39 19.61 2.77
N CYS A 148 -3.69 19.31 3.87
CA CYS A 148 -2.86 20.27 4.60
C CYS A 148 -1.70 20.81 3.75
N ILE A 149 -1.06 19.96 2.94
CA ILE A 149 -0.01 20.37 2.01
C ILE A 149 -0.57 21.30 0.92
N LEU A 150 -1.69 20.93 0.30
CA LEU A 150 -2.37 21.77 -0.70
C LEU A 150 -2.73 23.14 -0.13
N PHE A 151 -3.30 23.17 1.08
CA PHE A 151 -3.69 24.41 1.75
C PHE A 151 -2.47 25.31 2.03
N SER A 152 -1.37 24.71 2.48
CA SER A 152 -0.11 25.43 2.75
C SER A 152 0.47 26.05 1.47
N VAL A 153 0.46 25.32 0.34
CA VAL A 153 0.93 25.82 -0.96
C VAL A 153 0.07 26.98 -1.46
N VAL A 154 -1.25 26.86 -1.36
CA VAL A 154 -2.19 27.94 -1.73
C VAL A 154 -1.96 29.17 -0.87
N PHE A 155 -1.83 29.00 0.45
CA PHE A 155 -1.60 30.09 1.39
C PHE A 155 -0.28 30.85 1.11
N VAL A 156 0.82 30.12 0.87
CA VAL A 156 2.11 30.74 0.52
C VAL A 156 2.03 31.51 -0.80
N LYS A 157 1.34 30.97 -1.81
CA LYS A 157 1.13 31.67 -3.09
C LYS A 157 0.31 32.95 -2.92
N LEU A 158 -0.78 32.90 -2.17
CA LEU A 158 -1.64 34.07 -1.91
C LEU A 158 -0.87 35.15 -1.14
N ARG A 159 -0.10 34.78 -0.11
CA ARG A 159 0.72 35.71 0.65
C ARG A 159 1.79 36.37 -0.22
N SER A 160 2.40 35.59 -1.13
CA SER A 160 3.41 36.10 -2.07
C SER A 160 2.80 37.08 -3.09
N ARG A 161 1.56 36.85 -3.53
CA ARG A 161 0.83 37.78 -4.41
C ARG A 161 0.52 39.11 -3.72
N ARG A 162 0.07 39.07 -2.46
CA ARG A 162 -0.18 40.29 -1.67
C ARG A 162 1.08 41.14 -1.49
N LYS A 163 2.24 40.51 -1.24
CA LYS A 163 3.52 41.22 -1.15
C LYS A 163 3.93 41.90 -2.47
N ARG A 164 3.60 41.31 -3.61
CA ARG A 164 3.90 41.90 -4.94
C ARG A 164 2.96 43.05 -5.30
N GLN A 165 1.73 43.03 -4.83
CA GLN A 165 0.75 44.11 -5.04
C GLN A 165 0.93 45.30 -4.10
N ALA A 166 1.66 45.12 -3.00
CA ALA A 166 2.01 46.19 -2.06
C ALA A 166 3.32 46.91 -2.40
N ALA A 167 3.99 46.54 -3.50
CA ALA A 167 5.14 47.29 -4.00
C ALA A 167 4.62 48.58 -4.67
N PRO A 168 4.98 49.78 -4.19
CA PRO A 168 4.56 51.02 -4.83
C PRO A 168 5.11 51.09 -6.27
N PRO A 169 4.36 51.67 -7.22
CA PRO A 169 4.88 51.88 -8.57
C PRO A 169 6.12 52.78 -8.49
N ASP A 170 7.23 52.26 -9.03
CA ASP A 170 8.51 52.95 -9.14
C ASP A 170 8.32 54.23 -9.98
N ARG A 171 8.34 55.39 -9.31
CA ARG A 171 8.26 56.71 -9.94
C ARG A 171 9.64 57.10 -10.45
N THR A 172 10.12 56.43 -11.50
CA THR A 172 11.34 56.84 -12.21
C THR A 172 11.12 56.78 -13.73
N ALA A 173 10.10 57.47 -14.21
CA ALA A 173 9.92 57.70 -15.65
C ALA A 173 9.09 58.96 -15.93
N THR A 174 9.66 60.15 -15.70
CA THR A 174 9.27 61.41 -16.37
C THR A 174 10.27 62.52 -16.03
N ASP A 175 11.14 62.87 -16.97
CA ASP A 175 11.40 64.23 -17.48
C ASP A 175 12.55 64.14 -18.50
N GLY A 176 12.43 64.49 -19.78
CA GLY A 176 11.85 65.75 -20.28
C GLY A 176 12.99 66.76 -20.45
N THR A 177 13.81 66.65 -21.49
CA THR A 177 13.79 67.57 -22.64
C THR A 177 13.92 69.05 -22.25
N GLY A 178 15.13 69.62 -22.38
CA GLY A 178 15.34 71.05 -22.21
C GLY A 178 16.68 71.51 -22.80
N LYS A 179 16.68 71.83 -24.10
CA LYS A 179 17.76 72.53 -24.80
C LYS A 179 17.39 74.03 -24.90
N PRO A 180 18.30 74.94 -24.55
CA PRO A 180 18.49 76.21 -25.31
C PRO A 180 20.02 76.47 -25.51
N HIS A 181 20.60 76.84 -26.67
CA HIS A 181 20.43 78.01 -27.56
C HIS A 181 20.37 79.32 -26.74
N ASP A 182 21.40 80.15 -26.60
CA ASP A 182 21.99 81.08 -27.60
C ASP A 182 23.15 81.87 -26.92
N THR A 183 24.33 81.99 -27.56
CA THR A 183 24.98 83.22 -28.13
C THR A 183 25.41 84.37 -27.22
N ASP A 184 26.72 84.66 -27.31
CA ASP A 184 27.37 85.97 -27.55
C ASP A 184 27.28 87.11 -26.51
N GLY A 185 28.40 87.81 -26.32
CA GLY A 185 28.46 89.04 -25.51
C GLY A 185 29.82 89.39 -24.91
N SER A 186 30.71 89.91 -25.76
CA SER A 186 31.84 90.79 -25.46
C SER A 186 31.53 91.92 -24.44
N GLU A 187 32.45 92.21 -23.50
CA GLU A 187 33.08 93.54 -23.27
C GLU A 187 33.60 93.77 -21.82
N ARG A 188 34.88 94.18 -21.76
CA ARG A 188 35.56 95.11 -20.79
C ARG A 188 35.66 94.65 -19.32
N ALA A 189 36.78 94.84 -18.61
CA ALA A 189 37.87 95.81 -18.71
C ALA A 189 39.22 95.19 -18.29
#